data_AF-A0A502EK43-F1
#
_entry.id   AF-A0A502EK43-F1
#
_cell.length_a   1.000
_cell.length_b   1.000
_cell.length_c   1.000
_cell.angle_alpha   90.00
_cell.angle_beta   90.00
_cell.angle_gamma   90.00
#
_symmetry.space_group_name_H-M   'P 1'
#
loop_
_entity.id
_entity.type
_entity.pdbx_description
1 polymer ?
#
loop_
_entity_poly.entity_id
_entity_poly.type
_entity_poly.pdbx_seq_one_letter_code
_entity_poly.pdbx_strand_id
1 'polypeptide(L)'
;MTVRFSSMSAIEILDSRSRPTLRVQGTLPDGRTVRAGVPSGASTGAREAVELRDHDVSRYSGQGVQQAVAHVNGPIAEALTGRSFSSLDQVDDTLRALDGTANKSRLGANAIVGASIAAAQAFALEAEQSLWRWLTPDGVIPRLPVPHFNVVNGGMHAANELDFQEFMIAPIGAPSLPEAIRAGVEVYQRLRALLAERGFETGLGDEGGFAPEIARPEDVLALLVQAIEDAGYTTGRDGVAIALDPASSEFHRDGRYLVGGESLSSEDMIDRYAEMIDKFPVWSIEDGLGETDTAGWQKLTQTLGERVQLVGDDNFVTNPGLIAEAVAAGIGNAALIKVNQVGTVSETLEALRVCRESRYAAMISHRSGETDDTFIADLAVGSGCGQLKSGAPARGERVAKYNRLLEIAASGPAHPFGLAD
;
A
#
# COMPACT_ATOMS: atom_id res chain seq x y z
N MET A 1 21.02 -20.05 -11.05
CA MET A 1 21.62 -18.97 -10.24
C MET A 1 21.39 -19.27 -8.78
N THR A 2 22.33 -18.95 -7.89
CA THR A 2 22.18 -19.25 -6.45
C THR A 2 22.61 -18.07 -5.61
N VAL A 3 21.83 -17.73 -4.58
CA VAL A 3 22.20 -16.73 -3.57
C VAL A 3 22.75 -17.43 -2.34
N ARG A 4 23.80 -16.87 -1.74
CA ARG A 4 24.32 -17.28 -0.43
C ARG A 4 24.55 -16.03 0.40
N PHE A 5 24.16 -16.05 1.67
CA PHE A 5 24.50 -14.95 2.59
C PHE A 5 25.76 -15.28 3.39
N SER A 6 26.65 -14.30 3.53
CA SER A 6 27.76 -14.36 4.49
C SER A 6 27.30 -13.86 5.87
N SER A 7 26.35 -12.94 5.91
CA SER A 7 25.68 -12.50 7.13
C SER A 7 24.25 -12.02 6.84
N MET A 8 23.40 -12.11 7.86
CA MET A 8 22.08 -11.50 7.91
C MET A 8 21.94 -10.85 9.29
N SER A 9 21.52 -9.60 9.34
CA SER A 9 21.35 -8.89 10.60
C SER A 9 20.22 -7.87 10.53
N ALA A 10 19.76 -7.42 11.69
CA ALA A 10 18.80 -6.32 11.81
C ALA A 10 19.21 -5.34 12.91
N ILE A 11 18.71 -4.12 12.76
CA ILE A 11 18.69 -3.10 13.81
C ILE A 11 17.28 -2.53 13.96
N GLU A 12 16.96 -2.06 15.16
CA GLU A 12 15.78 -1.22 15.41
C GLU A 12 16.02 0.18 14.83
N ILE A 13 15.06 0.68 14.06
CA ILE A 13 15.02 2.02 13.48
C ILE A 13 13.66 2.67 13.78
N LEU A 14 13.47 3.92 13.38
CA LEU A 14 12.18 4.60 13.48
C LEU A 14 11.48 4.65 12.12
N ASP A 15 10.17 4.44 12.12
CA ASP A 15 9.29 4.72 10.98
C ASP A 15 8.94 6.22 10.90
N SER A 16 8.19 6.62 9.87
CA SER A 16 7.75 7.99 9.62
C SER A 16 6.83 8.58 10.70
N ARG A 17 6.29 7.76 11.61
CA ARG A 17 5.48 8.16 12.76
C ARG A 17 6.28 8.15 14.06
N SER A 18 7.61 8.04 13.97
CA SER A 18 8.53 7.94 15.11
C SER A 18 8.30 6.70 15.98
N ARG A 19 7.73 5.63 15.42
CA ARG A 19 7.54 4.34 16.10
C ARG A 19 8.66 3.38 15.72
N PRO A 20 9.07 2.47 16.62
CA PRO A 20 10.06 1.47 16.28
C PRO A 20 9.57 0.52 15.18
N THR A 21 10.46 0.29 14.22
CA THR A 21 10.43 -0.80 13.24
C THR A 21 11.86 -1.34 13.07
N LEU A 22 12.11 -2.26 12.15
CA LEU A 22 13.42 -2.83 11.90
C LEU A 22 13.90 -2.61 10.47
N ARG A 23 15.22 -2.55 10.33
CA ARG A 23 15.92 -2.65 9.06
C ARG A 23 16.76 -3.91 9.03
N VAL A 24 16.50 -4.77 8.05
CA VAL A 24 17.26 -6.00 7.80
C VAL A 24 18.36 -5.71 6.78
N GLN A 25 19.55 -6.26 6.99
CA GLN A 25 20.68 -6.21 6.06
C GLN A 25 21.20 -7.61 5.78
N GLY A 26 21.26 -7.98 4.50
CA GLY A 26 21.96 -9.17 4.03
C GLY A 26 23.30 -8.78 3.41
N THR A 27 24.33 -9.60 3.64
CA THR A 27 25.65 -9.45 3.00
C THR A 27 25.96 -10.69 2.16
N LEU A 28 26.40 -10.50 0.93
CA LEU A 28 26.84 -11.57 0.03
C LEU A 28 28.32 -11.95 0.29
N PRO A 29 28.84 -13.07 -0.23
CA PRO A 29 30.22 -13.51 0.03
C PRO A 29 31.27 -12.58 -0.56
N ASP A 30 30.91 -11.80 -1.59
CA ASP A 30 31.77 -10.80 -2.23
C ASP A 30 31.73 -9.42 -1.57
N GLY A 31 30.97 -9.27 -0.48
CA GLY A 31 30.86 -8.03 0.30
C GLY A 31 29.78 -7.06 -0.18
N ARG A 32 29.04 -7.35 -1.27
CA ARG A 32 27.84 -6.59 -1.62
C ARG A 32 26.79 -6.70 -0.50
N THR A 33 26.03 -5.64 -0.29
CA THR A 33 25.00 -5.57 0.75
C THR A 33 23.65 -5.17 0.19
N VAL A 34 22.60 -5.69 0.80
CA VAL A 34 21.18 -5.43 0.52
C VAL A 34 20.49 -5.04 1.81
N ARG A 35 19.47 -4.17 1.72
CA ARG A 35 18.81 -3.58 2.89
C ARG A 35 17.31 -3.45 2.67
N ALA A 36 16.55 -3.84 3.68
CA ALA A 36 15.10 -3.75 3.70
C ALA A 36 14.62 -3.02 4.96
N GLY A 37 13.96 -1.88 4.80
CA GLY A 37 13.21 -1.20 5.86
C GLY A 37 11.77 -1.71 5.91
N VAL A 38 11.29 -2.13 7.08
CA VAL A 38 9.97 -2.77 7.20
C VAL A 38 8.90 -1.72 7.56
N PRO A 39 7.82 -1.56 6.77
CA PRO A 39 6.75 -0.63 7.08
C PRO A 39 5.78 -1.20 8.13
N SER A 40 4.94 -0.34 8.71
CA SER A 40 4.01 -0.67 9.80
C SER A 40 2.65 0.05 9.62
N GLY A 41 1.53 -0.64 9.88
CA GLY A 41 0.17 -0.08 9.77
C GLY A 41 -0.27 0.82 10.93
N ALA A 42 -1.34 1.60 10.74
CA ALA A 42 -2.12 2.25 11.82
C ALA A 42 -3.41 1.48 12.05
N SER A 43 -4.25 1.45 11.01
CA SER A 43 -5.33 0.48 10.86
C SER A 43 -4.73 -0.83 10.32
N THR A 44 -5.06 -1.93 10.98
CA THR A 44 -4.60 -3.27 10.62
C THR A 44 -5.81 -4.19 10.58
N GLY A 45 -6.09 -4.77 9.43
CA GLY A 45 -7.14 -5.78 9.29
C GLY A 45 -6.95 -6.94 10.27
N ALA A 46 -8.04 -7.49 10.80
CA ALA A 46 -7.97 -8.46 11.89
C ALA A 46 -7.25 -9.77 11.53
N ARG A 47 -7.05 -10.02 10.23
CA ARG A 47 -6.42 -11.22 9.68
C ARG A 47 -5.01 -10.99 9.10
N GLU A 48 -4.42 -9.81 9.32
CA GLU A 48 -3.02 -9.57 8.93
C GLU A 48 -2.05 -10.53 9.64
N ALA A 49 -0.91 -10.80 9.00
CA ALA A 49 0.21 -11.45 9.65
C ALA A 49 0.73 -10.59 10.81
N VAL A 50 1.21 -11.23 11.88
CA VAL A 50 1.46 -10.56 13.16
C VAL A 50 2.74 -9.72 13.12
N GLU A 51 2.60 -8.41 13.28
CA GLU A 51 3.71 -7.53 13.63
C GLU A 51 4.14 -7.77 15.09
N LEU A 52 5.33 -8.32 15.32
CA LEU A 52 5.81 -8.61 16.66
C LEU A 52 6.39 -7.34 17.32
N ARG A 53 5.83 -6.98 18.48
CA ARG A 53 6.28 -5.87 19.34
C ARG A 53 6.65 -6.37 20.74
N ASP A 54 7.48 -5.62 21.43
CA ASP A 54 8.06 -6.01 22.72
C ASP A 54 7.09 -5.90 23.89
N HIS A 55 6.09 -5.00 23.81
CA HIS A 55 5.16 -4.66 24.90
C HIS A 55 5.82 -4.18 26.21
N ASP A 56 7.10 -3.81 26.16
CA ASP A 56 7.82 -3.17 27.26
C ASP A 56 7.48 -1.68 27.33
N VAL A 57 6.59 -1.31 28.24
CA VAL A 57 6.14 0.08 28.44
C VAL A 57 7.27 1.07 28.76
N SER A 58 8.44 0.59 29.22
CA SER A 58 9.59 1.43 29.50
C SER A 58 10.34 1.90 28.24
N ARG A 59 10.11 1.24 27.09
CA ARG A 59 10.73 1.57 25.80
C ARG A 59 9.65 1.84 24.76
N TYR A 60 9.65 3.06 24.21
CA TYR A 60 8.71 3.46 23.15
C TYR A 60 7.25 3.12 23.47
N SER A 61 6.84 3.26 24.73
CA SER A 61 5.48 2.96 25.20
C SER A 61 4.99 1.54 24.83
N GLY A 62 5.88 0.54 24.85
CA GLY A 62 5.56 -0.84 24.50
C GLY A 62 5.69 -1.19 23.01
N GLN A 63 6.06 -0.22 22.16
CA GLN A 63 6.12 -0.41 20.72
C GLN A 63 7.49 -0.84 20.18
N GLY A 64 8.46 -1.11 21.05
CA GLY A 64 9.78 -1.64 20.67
C GLY A 64 9.69 -2.93 19.84
N VAL A 65 10.74 -3.22 19.06
CA VAL A 65 10.82 -4.41 18.19
C VAL A 65 12.11 -5.21 18.40
N GLN A 66 12.71 -5.16 19.59
CA GLN A 66 13.96 -5.84 19.90
C GLN A 66 13.84 -7.36 19.80
N GLN A 67 12.68 -7.94 20.12
CA GLN A 67 12.44 -9.37 19.92
C GLN A 67 12.50 -9.75 18.44
N ALA A 68 11.83 -8.99 17.56
CA ALA A 68 11.88 -9.22 16.11
C ALA A 68 13.33 -9.03 15.57
N VAL A 69 14.06 -8.02 16.05
CA VAL A 69 15.47 -7.81 15.72
C VAL A 69 16.33 -9.01 16.18
N ALA A 70 16.09 -9.54 17.37
CA ALA A 70 16.78 -10.73 17.87
C ALA A 70 16.47 -11.98 17.04
N HIS A 71 15.23 -12.14 16.56
CA HIS A 71 14.85 -13.21 15.65
C HIS A 71 15.59 -13.12 14.30
N VAL A 72 15.79 -11.92 13.76
CA VAL A 72 16.61 -11.72 12.56
C VAL A 72 18.07 -12.08 12.83
N ASN A 73 18.64 -11.54 13.91
CA ASN A 73 20.06 -11.71 14.25
C ASN A 73 20.45 -13.13 14.71
N GLY A 74 19.49 -13.92 15.16
CA GLY A 74 19.69 -15.30 15.62
C GLY A 74 19.12 -16.32 14.64
N PRO A 75 17.92 -16.87 14.90
CA PRO A 75 17.40 -18.02 14.16
C PRO A 75 17.29 -17.79 12.64
N ILE A 76 16.88 -16.60 12.19
CA ILE A 76 16.82 -16.29 10.75
C ILE A 76 18.22 -16.22 10.14
N ALA A 77 19.17 -15.54 10.79
CA ALA A 77 20.54 -15.47 10.31
C ALA A 77 21.19 -16.86 10.23
N GLU A 78 21.01 -17.71 11.23
CA GLU A 78 21.48 -19.08 11.25
C GLU A 78 20.90 -19.89 10.07
N ALA A 79 19.60 -19.74 9.80
CA ALA A 79 18.93 -20.45 8.71
C ALA A 79 19.37 -19.99 7.31
N LEU A 80 19.72 -18.71 7.13
CA LEU A 80 20.01 -18.11 5.82
C LEU A 80 21.51 -18.04 5.45
N THR A 81 22.44 -18.11 6.40
CA THR A 81 23.89 -17.92 6.13
C THR A 81 24.66 -19.23 5.91
N GLY A 82 24.11 -20.37 6.35
CA GLY A 82 24.78 -21.68 6.27
C GLY A 82 24.70 -22.39 4.92
N ARG A 83 23.96 -21.87 3.95
CA ARG A 83 23.65 -22.58 2.70
C ARG A 83 23.38 -21.65 1.52
N SER A 84 23.31 -22.24 0.34
CA SER A 84 22.90 -21.56 -0.90
C SER A 84 21.42 -21.84 -1.19
N PHE A 85 20.75 -20.85 -1.78
CA PHE A 85 19.35 -20.92 -2.19
C PHE A 85 19.27 -20.74 -3.71
N SER A 86 18.47 -21.58 -4.37
CA SER A 86 18.30 -21.52 -5.83
C SER A 86 17.12 -20.66 -6.29
N SER A 87 16.23 -20.29 -5.37
CA SER A 87 15.07 -19.43 -5.62
C SER A 87 14.67 -18.66 -4.37
N LEU A 88 13.91 -17.58 -4.56
CA LEU A 88 13.29 -16.84 -3.47
C LEU A 88 12.27 -17.69 -2.72
N ASP A 89 11.47 -18.50 -3.42
CA ASP A 89 10.54 -19.44 -2.80
C ASP A 89 11.23 -20.34 -1.76
N GLN A 90 12.44 -20.84 -2.06
CA GLN A 90 13.19 -21.64 -1.08
C GLN A 90 13.59 -20.83 0.16
N VAL A 91 13.90 -19.54 0.01
CA VAL A 91 14.19 -18.66 1.16
C VAL A 91 12.93 -18.48 1.98
N ASP A 92 11.83 -18.07 1.34
CA ASP A 92 10.57 -17.77 2.00
C ASP A 92 9.94 -19.00 2.64
N ASP A 93 10.00 -20.17 2.00
CA ASP A 93 9.59 -21.47 2.57
C ASP A 93 10.38 -21.81 3.83
N THR A 94 11.68 -21.49 3.84
CA THR A 94 12.54 -21.71 5.00
C THR A 94 12.17 -20.81 6.14
N LEU A 95 11.90 -19.52 5.86
CA LEU A 95 11.45 -18.56 6.86
C LEU A 95 10.08 -18.97 7.44
N ARG A 96 9.13 -19.37 6.58
CA ARG A 96 7.80 -19.83 7.00
C ARG A 96 7.88 -21.12 7.82
N ALA A 97 8.71 -22.09 7.42
CA ALA A 97 8.92 -23.31 8.20
C ALA A 97 9.62 -23.02 9.55
N LEU A 98 10.57 -22.09 9.56
CA LEU A 98 11.27 -21.63 10.77
C LEU A 98 10.35 -20.86 11.71
N ASP A 99 9.27 -20.25 11.23
CA ASP A 99 8.22 -19.66 12.07
C ASP A 99 7.14 -20.69 12.48
N GLY A 100 6.75 -21.59 11.59
CA GLY A 100 5.84 -22.69 11.87
C GLY A 100 4.42 -22.30 12.30
N THR A 101 4.03 -21.03 12.24
CA THR A 101 2.66 -20.56 12.51
C THR A 101 2.01 -20.01 11.25
N ALA A 102 0.68 -20.09 11.15
CA ALA A 102 -0.04 -19.62 9.97
C ALA A 102 0.06 -18.10 9.75
N ASN A 103 0.15 -17.33 10.85
CA ASN A 103 0.14 -15.87 10.85
C ASN A 103 1.50 -15.25 11.21
N LYS A 104 2.59 -16.03 11.15
CA LYS A 104 3.96 -15.54 11.40
C LYS A 104 4.19 -14.98 12.81
N SER A 105 3.44 -15.47 13.80
CA SER A 105 3.42 -14.95 15.17
C SER A 105 4.60 -15.40 16.03
N ARG A 106 5.35 -16.44 15.64
CA ARG A 106 6.51 -16.91 16.42
C ARG A 106 7.70 -15.98 16.22
N LEU A 107 8.05 -15.66 14.97
CA LEU A 107 9.18 -14.81 14.63
C LEU A 107 8.77 -13.35 14.45
N GLY A 108 7.51 -13.10 14.10
CA GLY A 108 7.01 -11.81 13.67
C GLY A 108 7.06 -11.67 12.15
N ALA A 109 5.94 -11.31 11.53
CA ALA A 109 5.85 -11.02 10.11
C ALA A 109 6.81 -9.90 9.68
N ASN A 110 7.05 -8.93 10.58
CA ASN A 110 8.02 -7.85 10.40
C ASN A 110 9.47 -8.37 10.30
N ALA A 111 9.87 -9.37 11.08
CA ALA A 111 11.18 -10.01 10.95
C ALA A 111 11.31 -10.78 9.62
N ILE A 112 10.29 -11.56 9.28
CA ILE A 112 10.28 -12.42 8.09
C ILE A 112 10.28 -11.60 6.80
N VAL A 113 9.41 -10.58 6.70
CA VAL A 113 9.27 -9.79 5.47
C VAL A 113 10.53 -8.99 5.17
N GLY A 114 11.22 -8.47 6.21
CA GLY A 114 12.49 -7.77 6.03
C GLY A 114 13.58 -8.69 5.46
N ALA A 115 13.68 -9.93 5.94
CA ALA A 115 14.60 -10.91 5.39
C ALA A 115 14.22 -11.34 3.96
N SER A 116 12.93 -11.48 3.68
CA SER A 116 12.39 -11.83 2.36
C SER A 116 12.68 -10.76 1.31
N ILE A 117 12.47 -9.47 1.64
CA ILE A 117 12.80 -8.34 0.76
C ILE A 117 14.31 -8.26 0.50
N ALA A 118 15.13 -8.40 1.55
CA ALA A 118 16.58 -8.46 1.41
C ALA A 118 17.01 -9.62 0.50
N ALA A 119 16.34 -10.77 0.59
CA ALA A 119 16.59 -11.90 -0.30
C ALA A 119 16.22 -11.61 -1.75
N ALA A 120 15.06 -11.02 -2.02
CA ALA A 120 14.66 -10.60 -3.37
C ALA A 120 15.70 -9.65 -4.00
N GLN A 121 16.19 -8.66 -3.23
CA GLN A 121 17.27 -7.77 -3.65
C GLN A 121 18.57 -8.54 -3.94
N ALA A 122 18.94 -9.51 -3.11
CA ALA A 122 20.14 -10.31 -3.31
C ALA A 122 20.05 -11.16 -4.59
N PHE A 123 18.89 -11.76 -4.88
CA PHE A 123 18.67 -12.44 -6.15
C PHE A 123 18.73 -11.48 -7.33
N ALA A 124 18.15 -10.29 -7.25
CA ALA A 124 18.29 -9.30 -8.32
C ALA A 124 19.77 -8.93 -8.58
N LEU A 125 20.55 -8.73 -7.51
CA LEU A 125 21.99 -8.43 -7.60
C LEU A 125 22.81 -9.58 -8.21
N GLU A 126 22.57 -10.82 -7.80
CA GLU A 126 23.26 -11.99 -8.36
C GLU A 126 22.83 -12.28 -9.80
N ALA A 127 21.66 -11.80 -10.23
CA ALA A 127 21.18 -11.87 -11.60
C ALA A 127 21.73 -10.75 -12.48
N GLU A 128 22.45 -9.77 -11.88
CA GLU A 128 22.85 -8.53 -12.53
C GLU A 128 21.67 -7.77 -13.15
N GLN A 129 20.51 -7.83 -12.49
CA GLN A 129 19.27 -7.18 -12.92
C GLN A 129 18.83 -6.10 -11.93
N SER A 130 18.14 -5.08 -12.43
CA SER A 130 17.39 -4.18 -11.56
C SER A 130 16.26 -4.95 -10.86
N LEU A 131 15.96 -4.58 -9.61
CA LEU A 131 14.99 -5.32 -8.78
C LEU A 131 13.62 -5.45 -9.47
N TRP A 132 13.08 -4.38 -10.04
CA TRP A 132 11.81 -4.45 -10.77
C TRP A 132 11.82 -5.45 -11.95
N ARG A 133 12.96 -5.62 -12.66
CA ARG A 133 13.08 -6.61 -13.75
C ARG A 133 13.07 -8.02 -13.19
N TRP A 134 13.82 -8.22 -12.12
CA TRP A 134 13.91 -9.52 -11.46
C TRP A 134 12.59 -9.95 -10.82
N LEU A 135 11.81 -9.00 -10.28
CA LEU A 135 10.47 -9.23 -9.74
C LEU A 135 9.41 -9.47 -10.81
N THR A 136 9.72 -9.26 -12.09
CA THR A 136 8.75 -9.42 -13.19
C THR A 136 8.48 -10.90 -13.43
N PRO A 137 7.25 -11.40 -13.21
CA PRO A 137 6.93 -12.79 -13.52
C PRO A 137 6.98 -13.05 -15.03
N ASP A 138 7.29 -14.29 -15.41
CA ASP A 138 7.30 -14.69 -16.82
C ASP A 138 5.96 -14.39 -17.51
N GLY A 139 6.03 -13.79 -18.70
CA GLY A 139 4.84 -13.41 -19.50
C GLY A 139 4.15 -12.13 -19.06
N VAL A 140 4.64 -11.44 -18.02
CA VAL A 140 4.12 -10.15 -17.57
C VAL A 140 4.90 -9.02 -18.24
N ILE A 141 4.19 -7.97 -18.66
CA ILE A 141 4.81 -6.76 -19.18
C ILE A 141 4.95 -5.77 -18.02
N PRO A 142 6.18 -5.39 -17.63
CA PRO A 142 6.40 -4.34 -16.63
C PRO A 142 5.77 -3.02 -17.06
N ARG A 143 5.18 -2.30 -16.10
CA ARG A 143 4.41 -1.07 -16.38
C ARG A 143 4.66 -0.03 -15.29
N LEU A 144 4.88 1.22 -15.67
CA LEU A 144 4.93 2.33 -14.71
C LEU A 144 3.52 2.59 -14.18
N PRO A 145 3.31 2.58 -12.85
CA PRO A 145 1.99 2.66 -12.26
C PRO A 145 1.42 4.08 -12.26
N VAL A 146 0.10 4.22 -12.31
CA VAL A 146 -0.59 5.46 -11.94
C VAL A 146 -0.49 5.66 -10.43
N PRO A 147 0.16 6.74 -9.96
CA PRO A 147 0.22 7.05 -8.54
C PRO A 147 -1.14 7.58 -8.05
N HIS A 148 -1.56 7.08 -6.90
CA HIS A 148 -2.69 7.56 -6.13
C HIS A 148 -2.16 8.38 -4.96
N PHE A 149 -2.29 9.70 -5.07
CA PHE A 149 -1.78 10.62 -4.08
C PHE A 149 -2.85 10.89 -3.02
N ASN A 150 -2.68 10.36 -1.82
CA ASN A 150 -3.54 10.68 -0.67
C ASN A 150 -3.29 12.12 -0.22
N VAL A 151 -4.14 13.06 -0.66
CA VAL A 151 -3.93 14.51 -0.50
C VAL A 151 -4.75 15.13 0.62
N VAL A 152 -5.80 14.46 1.10
CA VAL A 152 -6.56 14.84 2.30
C VAL A 152 -6.73 13.62 3.19
N ASN A 153 -6.41 13.77 4.47
CA ASN A 153 -6.46 12.72 5.48
C ASN A 153 -7.63 12.94 6.44
N GLY A 154 -8.27 11.84 6.82
CA GLY A 154 -9.24 11.73 7.89
C GLY A 154 -9.04 10.42 8.66
N GLY A 155 -10.09 9.96 9.36
CA GLY A 155 -10.10 8.70 10.09
C GLY A 155 -8.93 8.57 11.05
N MET A 156 -8.27 7.40 11.06
CA MET A 156 -7.13 7.14 11.95
C MET A 156 -5.83 7.87 11.55
N HIS A 157 -5.80 8.53 10.39
CA HIS A 157 -4.61 9.20 9.86
C HIS A 157 -4.56 10.71 10.20
N ALA A 158 -5.64 11.27 10.74
CA ALA A 158 -5.75 12.68 11.12
C ALA A 158 -6.66 12.87 12.34
N ALA A 159 -6.36 13.85 13.18
CA ALA A 159 -7.21 14.22 14.31
C ALA A 159 -8.22 15.31 13.89
N ASN A 160 -9.18 14.95 13.04
CA ASN A 160 -10.26 15.84 12.56
C ASN A 160 -11.62 15.11 12.53
N GLU A 161 -12.66 15.78 12.07
CA GLU A 161 -14.03 15.24 12.00
C GLU A 161 -14.33 14.36 10.76
N LEU A 162 -13.36 14.15 9.86
CA LEU A 162 -13.56 13.31 8.68
C LEU A 162 -13.54 11.83 9.06
N ASP A 163 -14.64 11.12 8.82
CA ASP A 163 -14.68 9.66 9.04
C ASP A 163 -13.89 8.89 7.97
N PHE A 164 -13.91 9.35 6.71
CA PHE A 164 -13.18 8.71 5.61
C PHE A 164 -11.67 8.95 5.75
N GLN A 165 -10.89 7.88 5.62
CA GLN A 165 -9.47 7.91 5.91
C GLN A 165 -8.63 8.64 4.85
N GLU A 166 -8.89 8.41 3.56
CA GLU A 166 -8.06 8.93 2.47
C GLU A 166 -8.90 9.45 1.30
N PHE A 167 -8.55 10.65 0.85
CA PHE A 167 -9.05 11.20 -0.40
C PHE A 167 -7.87 11.42 -1.34
N MET A 168 -7.87 10.65 -2.42
CA MET A 168 -6.75 10.55 -3.34
C MET A 168 -7.06 11.20 -4.69
N ILE A 169 -6.04 11.80 -5.29
CA ILE A 169 -6.06 12.16 -6.71
C ILE A 169 -5.22 11.17 -7.52
N ALA A 170 -5.71 10.82 -8.70
CA ALA A 170 -5.08 9.85 -9.60
C ALA A 170 -4.99 10.44 -11.02
N PRO A 171 -3.80 10.89 -11.46
CA PRO A 171 -3.56 11.40 -12.82
C PRO A 171 -3.56 10.29 -13.90
N ILE A 172 -4.70 9.62 -14.10
CA ILE A 172 -4.87 8.48 -15.02
C ILE A 172 -4.60 8.88 -16.48
N GLY A 173 -5.09 10.04 -16.90
CA GLY A 173 -4.97 10.53 -18.28
C GLY A 173 -3.61 11.13 -18.62
N ALA A 174 -2.64 11.09 -17.70
CA ALA A 174 -1.30 11.59 -17.97
C ALA A 174 -0.61 10.75 -19.07
N PRO A 175 0.21 11.37 -19.94
CA PRO A 175 0.85 10.64 -21.04
C PRO A 175 2.06 9.79 -20.60
N SER A 176 2.56 10.01 -19.38
CA SER A 176 3.71 9.31 -18.82
C SER A 176 3.75 9.47 -17.31
N LEU A 177 4.54 8.62 -16.63
CA LEU A 177 4.72 8.71 -15.19
C LEU A 177 5.29 10.08 -14.73
N PRO A 178 6.35 10.66 -15.34
CA PRO A 178 6.83 11.98 -14.92
C PRO A 178 5.74 13.06 -14.97
N GLU A 179 4.89 13.02 -16.01
CA GLU A 179 3.77 13.95 -16.16
C GLU A 179 2.66 13.68 -15.14
N ALA A 180 2.41 12.41 -14.80
CA ALA A 180 1.48 12.03 -13.74
C ALA A 180 1.93 12.55 -12.37
N ILE A 181 3.22 12.40 -12.04
CA ILE A 181 3.79 12.91 -10.79
C ILE A 181 3.72 14.44 -10.76
N ARG A 182 4.08 15.11 -11.87
CA ARG A 182 3.99 16.56 -11.98
C ARG A 182 2.56 17.07 -11.75
N ALA A 183 1.57 16.45 -12.40
CA ALA A 183 0.16 16.77 -12.23
C ALA A 183 -0.29 16.62 -10.77
N GLY A 184 0.05 15.50 -10.13
CA GLY A 184 -0.27 15.27 -8.71
C GLY A 184 0.33 16.33 -7.78
N VAL A 185 1.58 16.74 -8.02
CA VAL A 185 2.26 17.80 -7.25
C VAL A 185 1.59 19.16 -7.44
N GLU A 186 1.28 19.54 -8.68
CA GLU A 186 0.65 20.83 -8.99
C GLU A 186 -0.76 20.93 -8.37
N VAL A 187 -1.57 19.87 -8.47
CA VAL A 187 -2.89 19.79 -7.82
C VAL A 187 -2.75 19.85 -6.30
N TYR A 188 -1.80 19.13 -5.71
CA TYR A 188 -1.55 19.17 -4.26
C TYR A 188 -1.15 20.57 -3.76
N GLN A 189 -0.32 21.30 -4.52
CA GLN A 189 0.04 22.68 -4.20
C GLN A 189 -1.15 23.64 -4.33
N ARG A 190 -2.00 23.45 -5.35
CA ARG A 190 -3.19 24.27 -5.52
C ARG A 190 -4.21 24.01 -4.42
N LEU A 191 -4.41 22.75 -4.03
CA LEU A 191 -5.24 22.36 -2.90
C LEU A 191 -4.78 23.05 -1.61
N ARG A 192 -3.46 23.09 -1.35
CA ARG A 192 -2.91 23.80 -0.19
C ARG A 192 -3.31 25.28 -0.17
N ALA A 193 -3.19 25.95 -1.31
CA ALA A 193 -3.56 27.35 -1.44
C ALA A 193 -5.07 27.56 -1.21
N LEU A 194 -5.89 26.70 -1.81
CA LEU A 194 -7.35 26.75 -1.67
C LEU A 194 -7.80 26.53 -0.22
N LEU A 195 -7.19 25.58 0.50
CA LEU A 195 -7.45 25.37 1.93
C LEU A 195 -7.10 26.61 2.76
N ALA A 196 -5.93 27.22 2.52
CA ALA A 196 -5.53 28.44 3.21
C ALA A 196 -6.41 29.65 2.88
N GLU A 197 -6.82 29.81 1.62
CA GLU A 197 -7.76 30.84 1.15
C GLU A 197 -9.12 30.72 1.86
N ARG A 198 -9.55 29.49 2.18
CA ARG A 198 -10.77 29.20 2.94
C ARG A 198 -10.60 29.21 4.46
N GLY A 199 -9.40 29.51 4.96
CA GLY A 199 -9.11 29.61 6.38
C GLY A 199 -8.89 28.28 7.11
N PHE A 200 -8.72 27.17 6.38
CA PHE A 200 -8.36 25.88 6.97
C PHE A 200 -6.87 25.80 7.30
N GLU A 201 -6.53 25.00 8.30
CA GLU A 201 -5.14 24.64 8.57
C GLU A 201 -4.59 23.74 7.45
N THR A 202 -3.29 23.88 7.18
CA THR A 202 -2.57 23.09 6.16
C THR A 202 -1.52 22.17 6.79
N GLY A 203 -1.76 21.75 8.03
CA GLY A 203 -1.01 20.70 8.70
C GLY A 203 -1.14 19.37 7.96
N LEU A 204 -0.12 18.52 8.08
CA LEU A 204 -0.04 17.25 7.35
C LEU A 204 -0.31 16.06 8.27
N GLY A 205 -1.19 15.15 7.85
CA GLY A 205 -1.39 13.85 8.49
C GLY A 205 -0.20 12.90 8.26
N ASP A 206 -0.35 11.65 8.71
CA ASP A 206 0.71 10.61 8.67
C ASP A 206 1.25 10.34 7.25
N GLU A 207 0.42 10.55 6.23
CA GLU A 207 0.74 10.25 4.84
C GLU A 207 1.08 11.49 4.00
N GLY A 208 1.17 12.64 4.66
CA GLY A 208 1.51 13.91 4.03
C GLY A 208 0.33 14.63 3.40
N GLY A 209 -0.88 14.08 3.45
CA GLY A 209 -2.10 14.78 3.05
C GLY A 209 -2.50 15.84 4.06
N PHE A 210 -3.31 16.82 3.65
CA PHE A 210 -3.82 17.85 4.56
C PHE A 210 -4.91 17.28 5.48
N ALA A 211 -5.02 17.80 6.69
CA ALA A 211 -6.05 17.42 7.66
C ALA A 211 -6.96 18.61 8.00
N PRO A 212 -7.81 19.10 7.08
CA PRO A 212 -8.70 20.21 7.36
C PRO A 212 -9.86 19.78 8.27
N GLU A 213 -10.43 20.75 8.99
CA GLU A 213 -11.64 20.57 9.79
C GLU A 213 -12.89 20.59 8.89
N ILE A 214 -13.14 19.46 8.24
CA ILE A 214 -14.30 19.19 7.38
C ILE A 214 -14.94 17.89 7.90
N ALA A 215 -16.26 17.81 7.96
CA ALA A 215 -16.93 16.58 8.42
C ALA A 215 -17.51 15.75 7.28
N ARG A 216 -17.91 16.39 6.17
CA ARG A 216 -18.61 15.72 5.07
C ARG A 216 -17.64 15.33 3.95
N PRO A 217 -17.58 14.04 3.56
CA PRO A 217 -16.74 13.59 2.44
C PRO A 217 -17.02 14.32 1.14
N GLU A 218 -18.28 14.67 0.85
CA GLU A 218 -18.66 15.36 -0.39
C GLU A 218 -18.06 16.78 -0.49
N ASP A 219 -17.86 17.46 0.63
CA ASP A 219 -17.22 18.78 0.65
C ASP A 219 -15.73 18.68 0.29
N VAL A 220 -15.08 17.59 0.70
CA VAL A 220 -13.71 17.26 0.28
C VAL A 220 -13.66 16.94 -1.20
N LEU A 221 -14.60 16.15 -1.72
CA LEU A 221 -14.70 15.84 -3.15
C LEU A 221 -14.86 17.11 -4.00
N ALA A 222 -15.72 18.04 -3.58
CA ALA A 222 -15.90 19.33 -4.25
C ALA A 222 -14.63 20.19 -4.23
N LEU A 223 -13.90 20.19 -3.11
CA LEU A 223 -12.60 20.86 -2.99
C LEU A 223 -11.56 20.26 -3.93
N LEU A 224 -11.49 18.94 -4.05
CA LEU A 224 -10.56 18.26 -4.94
C LEU A 224 -10.87 18.55 -6.42
N VAL A 225 -12.14 18.52 -6.80
CA VAL A 225 -12.56 18.92 -8.17
C VAL A 225 -12.08 20.34 -8.47
N GLN A 226 -12.33 21.29 -7.58
CA GLN A 226 -11.87 22.67 -7.77
C GLN A 226 -10.33 22.75 -7.85
N ALA A 227 -9.61 22.04 -6.98
CA ALA A 227 -8.15 22.06 -6.98
C ALA A 227 -7.55 21.49 -8.28
N ILE A 228 -8.17 20.45 -8.85
CA ILE A 228 -7.79 19.86 -10.14
C ILE A 228 -7.97 20.88 -11.26
N GLU A 229 -9.14 21.52 -11.32
CA GLU A 229 -9.48 22.51 -12.35
C GLU A 229 -8.61 23.77 -12.25
N ASP A 230 -8.44 24.31 -11.04
CA ASP A 230 -7.59 25.48 -10.79
C ASP A 230 -6.11 25.21 -11.13
N ALA A 231 -5.66 23.96 -11.04
CA ALA A 231 -4.31 23.54 -11.46
C ALA A 231 -4.19 23.35 -12.99
N GLY A 232 -5.29 23.50 -13.73
CA GLY A 232 -5.31 23.42 -15.20
C GLY A 232 -5.48 22.02 -15.77
N TYR A 233 -5.94 21.06 -14.97
CA TYR A 233 -6.17 19.67 -15.40
C TYR A 233 -7.66 19.38 -15.63
N THR A 234 -7.95 18.49 -16.58
CA THR A 234 -9.31 17.98 -16.79
C THR A 234 -9.65 16.98 -15.68
N THR A 235 -10.87 17.06 -15.14
CA THR A 235 -11.38 16.13 -14.13
C THR A 235 -11.88 14.83 -14.78
N GLY A 236 -11.69 13.69 -14.11
CA GLY A 236 -12.13 12.38 -14.59
C GLY A 236 -11.00 11.50 -15.14
N ARG A 237 -11.37 10.34 -15.69
CA ARG A 237 -10.41 9.30 -16.13
C ARG A 237 -9.51 9.75 -17.29
N ASP A 238 -9.97 10.69 -18.11
CA ASP A 238 -9.18 11.28 -19.20
C ASP A 238 -8.17 12.33 -18.72
N GLY A 239 -8.15 12.64 -17.42
CA GLY A 239 -7.21 13.57 -16.79
C GLY A 239 -6.85 13.14 -15.38
N VAL A 240 -7.30 13.91 -14.38
CA VAL A 240 -7.13 13.58 -12.95
C VAL A 240 -8.47 13.16 -12.36
N ALA A 241 -8.55 11.91 -11.91
CA ALA A 241 -9.70 11.33 -11.25
C ALA A 241 -9.49 11.29 -9.72
N ILE A 242 -10.55 10.95 -8.98
CA ILE A 242 -10.51 10.82 -7.53
C ILE A 242 -10.64 9.35 -7.13
N ALA A 243 -9.85 8.91 -6.17
CA ALA A 243 -10.02 7.63 -5.49
C ALA A 243 -10.25 7.86 -3.99
N LEU A 244 -10.96 6.94 -3.36
CA LEU A 244 -11.30 7.02 -1.94
C LEU A 244 -10.83 5.76 -1.22
N ASP A 245 -10.32 5.91 -0.02
CA ASP A 245 -10.25 4.83 0.97
C ASP A 245 -10.99 5.31 2.22
N PRO A 246 -12.30 4.99 2.36
CA PRO A 246 -13.04 5.27 3.57
C PRO A 246 -12.51 4.49 4.78
N ALA A 247 -11.89 3.31 4.61
CA ALA A 247 -11.53 2.40 5.71
C ALA A 247 -12.73 2.10 6.63
N SER A 248 -13.85 1.67 6.03
CA SER A 248 -15.17 1.70 6.69
C SER A 248 -15.30 0.82 7.93
N SER A 249 -14.38 -0.12 8.13
CA SER A 249 -14.27 -0.92 9.36
C SER A 249 -14.15 -0.05 10.62
N GLU A 250 -13.51 1.12 10.53
CA GLU A 250 -13.20 1.98 11.68
C GLU A 250 -14.44 2.70 12.24
N PHE A 251 -15.39 3.06 11.37
CA PHE A 251 -16.64 3.72 11.74
C PHE A 251 -17.88 2.81 11.61
N HIS A 252 -17.68 1.51 11.40
CA HIS A 252 -18.74 0.51 11.43
C HIS A 252 -18.98 0.02 12.86
N ARG A 253 -20.15 0.32 13.42
CA ARG A 253 -20.55 -0.04 14.80
C ARG A 253 -21.98 -0.55 14.81
N ASP A 254 -22.22 -1.66 15.50
CA ASP A 254 -23.56 -2.24 15.68
C ASP A 254 -24.34 -2.47 14.36
N GLY A 255 -23.63 -2.87 13.29
CA GLY A 255 -24.21 -3.14 11.98
C GLY A 255 -24.60 -1.88 11.18
N ARG A 256 -24.09 -0.71 11.57
CA ARG A 256 -24.32 0.59 10.90
C ARG A 256 -23.02 1.35 10.73
N TYR A 257 -22.97 2.21 9.71
CA TYR A 257 -21.85 3.09 9.41
C TYR A 257 -22.17 4.50 9.90
N LEU A 258 -21.23 5.12 10.64
CA LEU A 258 -21.35 6.50 11.08
C LEU A 258 -20.50 7.38 10.16
N VAL A 259 -21.13 8.28 9.41
CA VAL A 259 -20.43 9.16 8.46
C VAL A 259 -21.02 10.57 8.48
N GLY A 260 -20.24 11.56 8.89
CA GLY A 260 -20.66 12.96 8.94
C GLY A 260 -21.84 13.21 9.87
N GLY A 261 -21.94 12.44 10.97
CA GLY A 261 -23.06 12.49 11.92
C GLY A 261 -24.31 11.70 11.50
N GLU A 262 -24.31 11.07 10.33
CA GLU A 262 -25.40 10.22 9.85
C GLU A 262 -25.14 8.75 10.18
N SER A 263 -26.19 8.00 10.54
CA SER A 263 -26.11 6.56 10.77
C SER A 263 -26.75 5.81 9.62
N LEU A 264 -25.94 5.06 8.88
CA LEU A 264 -26.27 4.48 7.58
C LEU A 264 -26.27 2.95 7.66
N SER A 265 -27.22 2.30 6.99
CA SER A 265 -27.10 0.86 6.69
C SER A 265 -26.09 0.64 5.55
N SER A 266 -25.73 -0.61 5.27
CA SER A 266 -24.91 -0.94 4.10
C SER A 266 -25.57 -0.49 2.80
N GLU A 267 -26.90 -0.56 2.70
CA GLU A 267 -27.63 -0.10 1.52
C GLU A 267 -27.56 1.43 1.38
N ASP A 268 -27.75 2.16 2.48
CA ASP A 268 -27.65 3.62 2.48
C ASP A 268 -26.21 4.08 2.14
N MET A 269 -25.19 3.36 2.59
CA MET A 269 -23.78 3.62 2.22
C MET A 269 -23.54 3.39 0.73
N ILE A 270 -24.04 2.29 0.16
CA ILE A 270 -23.93 2.00 -1.28
C ILE A 270 -24.62 3.10 -2.11
N ASP A 271 -25.81 3.52 -1.71
CA ASP A 271 -26.55 4.60 -2.38
C ASP A 271 -25.79 5.92 -2.29
N ARG A 272 -25.19 6.24 -1.14
CA ARG A 272 -24.33 7.41 -0.98
C ARG A 272 -23.11 7.36 -1.90
N TYR A 273 -22.46 6.21 -2.05
CA TYR A 273 -21.37 6.07 -3.02
C TYR A 273 -21.84 6.21 -4.47
N ALA A 274 -23.02 5.67 -4.81
CA ALA A 274 -23.60 5.84 -6.14
C ALA A 274 -23.80 7.32 -6.47
N GLU A 275 -24.34 8.10 -5.52
CA GLU A 275 -24.48 9.55 -5.66
C GLU A 275 -23.14 10.28 -5.77
N MET A 276 -22.11 9.85 -5.02
CA MET A 276 -20.77 10.42 -5.14
C MET A 276 -20.19 10.19 -6.54
N ILE A 277 -20.32 8.98 -7.09
CA ILE A 277 -19.84 8.64 -8.43
C ILE A 277 -20.60 9.39 -9.52
N ASP A 278 -21.89 9.68 -9.31
CA ASP A 278 -22.70 10.47 -10.25
C ASP A 278 -22.28 11.96 -10.27
N LYS A 279 -21.86 12.50 -9.12
CA LYS A 279 -21.58 13.94 -8.94
C LYS A 279 -20.10 14.29 -9.10
N PHE A 280 -19.19 13.35 -8.82
CA PHE A 280 -17.75 13.59 -8.75
C PHE A 280 -16.99 12.56 -9.59
N PRO A 281 -15.76 12.87 -10.05
CA PRO A 281 -14.94 11.97 -10.86
C PRO A 281 -14.32 10.82 -10.04
N VAL A 282 -15.10 10.20 -9.15
CA VAL A 282 -14.67 9.06 -8.34
C VAL A 282 -14.57 7.83 -9.25
N TRP A 283 -13.38 7.24 -9.31
CA TRP A 283 -13.12 6.11 -10.19
C TRP A 283 -12.74 4.83 -9.44
N SER A 284 -12.30 4.95 -8.18
CA SER A 284 -11.91 3.85 -7.30
C SER A 284 -12.37 4.11 -5.86
N ILE A 285 -12.88 3.06 -5.20
CA ILE A 285 -13.24 3.05 -3.78
C ILE A 285 -12.62 1.81 -3.15
N GLU A 286 -11.70 2.02 -2.22
CA GLU A 286 -11.09 1.00 -1.35
C GLU A 286 -11.89 0.88 -0.06
N ASP A 287 -12.10 -0.32 0.46
CA ASP A 287 -12.76 -0.56 1.77
C ASP A 287 -14.03 0.27 2.05
N GLY A 288 -14.90 0.35 1.03
CA GLY A 288 -16.18 1.07 1.09
C GLY A 288 -17.19 0.48 2.09
N LEU A 289 -16.98 -0.76 2.54
CA LEU A 289 -17.77 -1.37 3.62
C LEU A 289 -16.83 -2.11 4.56
N GLY A 290 -17.25 -2.29 5.81
CA GLY A 290 -16.43 -2.94 6.85
C GLY A 290 -16.06 -4.38 6.49
N GLU A 291 -14.90 -4.85 6.96
CA GLU A 291 -14.30 -6.15 6.58
C GLU A 291 -15.19 -7.38 6.86
N THR A 292 -16.17 -7.24 7.76
CA THR A 292 -17.12 -8.31 8.15
C THR A 292 -18.48 -8.23 7.44
N ASP A 293 -18.75 -7.21 6.63
CA ASP A 293 -20.02 -7.03 5.91
C ASP A 293 -20.01 -7.71 4.54
N THR A 294 -19.90 -9.04 4.53
CA THR A 294 -19.82 -9.85 3.29
C THR A 294 -21.02 -9.61 2.37
N ALA A 295 -22.25 -9.54 2.92
CA ALA A 295 -23.46 -9.36 2.13
C ALA A 295 -23.53 -7.95 1.52
N GLY A 296 -23.16 -6.92 2.30
CA GLY A 296 -23.04 -5.56 1.80
C GLY A 296 -21.99 -5.45 0.70
N TRP A 297 -20.82 -6.07 0.86
CA TRP A 297 -19.77 -6.11 -0.16
C TRP A 297 -20.23 -6.75 -1.49
N GLN A 298 -20.98 -7.85 -1.43
CA GLN A 298 -21.56 -8.46 -2.63
C GLN A 298 -22.55 -7.51 -3.31
N LYS A 299 -23.41 -6.84 -2.52
CA LYS A 299 -24.36 -5.85 -3.04
C LYS A 299 -23.65 -4.62 -3.63
N LEU A 300 -22.61 -4.12 -2.97
CA LEU A 300 -21.76 -3.02 -3.44
C LEU A 300 -21.14 -3.39 -4.80
N THR A 301 -20.60 -4.59 -4.91
CA THR A 301 -19.99 -5.11 -6.13
C THR A 301 -21.01 -5.25 -7.26
N GLN A 302 -22.17 -5.83 -6.98
CA GLN A 302 -23.26 -5.95 -7.94
C GLN A 302 -23.76 -4.58 -8.42
N THR A 303 -23.81 -3.59 -7.54
CA THR A 303 -24.42 -2.28 -7.83
C THR A 303 -23.44 -1.34 -8.56
N LEU A 304 -22.17 -1.32 -8.14
CA LEU A 304 -21.19 -0.32 -8.58
C LEU A 304 -19.97 -0.89 -9.30
N GLY A 305 -19.73 -2.21 -9.26
CA GLY A 305 -18.49 -2.82 -9.75
C GLY A 305 -18.23 -2.70 -11.26
N GLU A 306 -19.23 -2.38 -12.08
CA GLU A 306 -19.04 -2.06 -13.50
C GLU A 306 -18.70 -0.57 -13.74
N ARG A 307 -18.97 0.30 -12.75
CA ARG A 307 -18.81 1.75 -12.85
C ARG A 307 -17.49 2.22 -12.25
N VAL A 308 -17.08 1.60 -11.15
CA VAL A 308 -15.96 2.02 -10.30
C VAL A 308 -15.08 0.82 -9.95
N GLN A 309 -13.79 1.05 -9.73
CA GLN A 309 -12.93 0.06 -9.10
C GLN A 309 -13.32 -0.05 -7.62
N LEU A 310 -13.42 -1.28 -7.12
CA LEU A 310 -13.75 -1.64 -5.75
C LEU A 310 -12.58 -2.45 -5.19
N VAL A 311 -11.74 -1.79 -4.40
CA VAL A 311 -10.50 -2.36 -3.87
C VAL A 311 -10.77 -2.94 -2.47
N GLY A 312 -10.45 -4.21 -2.27
CA GLY A 312 -10.41 -4.79 -0.93
C GLY A 312 -9.02 -4.68 -0.31
N ASP A 313 -8.93 -4.17 0.91
CA ASP A 313 -7.72 -4.11 1.73
C ASP A 313 -7.86 -4.98 2.98
N ASP A 314 -8.61 -4.56 4.00
CA ASP A 314 -8.75 -5.29 5.27
C ASP A 314 -9.45 -6.65 5.10
N ASN A 315 -10.36 -6.75 4.13
CA ASN A 315 -11.06 -8.00 3.84
C ASN A 315 -10.17 -9.02 3.10
N PHE A 316 -9.07 -8.60 2.47
CA PHE A 316 -8.18 -9.46 1.68
C PHE A 316 -6.82 -9.67 2.33
N VAL A 317 -6.30 -8.66 3.07
CA VAL A 317 -5.01 -8.64 3.78
C VAL A 317 -3.84 -9.18 2.96
N THR A 318 -3.85 -8.92 1.65
CA THR A 318 -2.84 -9.43 0.70
C THR A 318 -2.69 -10.96 0.75
N ASN A 319 -3.68 -11.70 1.26
CA ASN A 319 -3.61 -13.14 1.40
C ASN A 319 -4.17 -13.81 0.13
N PRO A 320 -3.39 -14.63 -0.59
CA PRO A 320 -3.84 -15.25 -1.83
C PRO A 320 -5.13 -16.07 -1.70
N GLY A 321 -5.29 -16.78 -0.56
CA GLY A 321 -6.48 -17.58 -0.28
C GLY A 321 -7.72 -16.72 -0.07
N LEU A 322 -7.60 -15.64 0.71
CA LEU A 322 -8.73 -14.73 0.97
C LEU A 322 -9.14 -13.96 -0.29
N ILE A 323 -8.17 -13.56 -1.11
CA ILE A 323 -8.45 -12.94 -2.42
C ILE A 323 -9.21 -13.94 -3.32
N ALA A 324 -8.76 -15.20 -3.39
CA ALA A 324 -9.44 -16.22 -4.19
C ALA A 324 -10.87 -16.50 -3.69
N GLU A 325 -11.08 -16.53 -2.37
CA GLU A 325 -12.42 -16.65 -1.77
C GLU A 325 -13.32 -15.46 -2.10
N ALA A 326 -12.79 -14.23 -2.02
CA ALA A 326 -13.52 -13.02 -2.37
C ALA A 326 -13.92 -12.97 -3.85
N VAL A 327 -13.01 -13.35 -4.74
CA VAL A 327 -13.28 -13.52 -6.19
C VAL A 327 -14.43 -14.50 -6.38
N ALA A 328 -14.38 -15.68 -5.75
CA ALA A 328 -15.42 -16.69 -5.88
C ALA A 328 -16.78 -16.21 -5.32
N ALA A 329 -16.75 -15.35 -4.31
CA ALA A 329 -17.93 -14.75 -3.69
C ALA A 329 -18.46 -13.50 -4.42
N GLY A 330 -17.78 -12.99 -5.44
CA GLY A 330 -18.16 -11.77 -6.15
C GLY A 330 -18.00 -10.50 -5.29
N ILE A 331 -16.91 -10.40 -4.53
CA ILE A 331 -16.61 -9.28 -3.62
C ILE A 331 -15.47 -8.45 -4.18
N GLY A 332 -15.73 -7.18 -4.47
CA GLY A 332 -14.78 -6.25 -5.07
C GLY A 332 -14.47 -6.59 -6.52
N ASN A 333 -13.53 -5.86 -7.11
CA ASN A 333 -12.94 -6.17 -8.42
C ASN A 333 -11.44 -5.82 -8.48
N ALA A 334 -10.85 -5.47 -7.32
CA ALA A 334 -9.45 -5.15 -7.16
C ALA A 334 -8.96 -5.48 -5.75
N ALA A 335 -7.66 -5.73 -5.59
CA ALA A 335 -7.04 -5.96 -4.28
C ALA A 335 -5.93 -4.95 -4.00
N LEU A 336 -5.89 -4.44 -2.78
CA LEU A 336 -4.75 -3.69 -2.28
C LEU A 336 -3.66 -4.68 -1.83
N ILE A 337 -2.42 -4.41 -2.21
CA ILE A 337 -1.29 -5.33 -2.01
C ILE A 337 -0.25 -4.65 -1.12
N LYS A 338 -0.18 -5.10 0.13
CA LYS A 338 0.75 -4.65 1.17
C LYS A 338 1.61 -5.84 1.60
N VAL A 339 2.88 -5.81 1.23
CA VAL A 339 3.84 -6.92 1.42
C VAL A 339 3.89 -7.40 2.89
N ASN A 340 3.79 -6.49 3.85
CA ASN A 340 3.86 -6.81 5.27
C ASN A 340 2.57 -7.45 5.84
N GLN A 341 1.42 -7.37 5.16
CA GLN A 341 0.17 -8.03 5.60
C GLN A 341 0.26 -9.55 5.44
N VAL A 342 0.95 -10.04 4.41
CA VAL A 342 1.16 -11.48 4.19
C VAL A 342 2.52 -11.94 4.72
N GLY A 343 3.54 -11.08 4.66
CA GLY A 343 4.81 -11.24 5.37
C GLY A 343 5.95 -11.90 4.58
N THR A 344 5.76 -12.25 3.31
CA THR A 344 6.86 -12.65 2.40
C THR A 344 6.64 -12.09 1.00
N VAL A 345 7.73 -11.92 0.24
CA VAL A 345 7.67 -11.50 -1.16
C VAL A 345 7.04 -12.59 -2.02
N SER A 346 7.34 -13.88 -1.81
CA SER A 346 6.75 -14.97 -2.60
C SER A 346 5.24 -15.07 -2.42
N GLU A 347 4.72 -14.95 -1.19
CA GLU A 347 3.25 -14.92 -0.96
C GLU A 347 2.60 -13.66 -1.53
N THR A 348 3.32 -12.53 -1.58
CA THR A 348 2.85 -11.30 -2.24
C THR A 348 2.75 -11.48 -3.76
N LEU A 349 3.76 -12.10 -4.38
CA LEU A 349 3.74 -12.41 -5.81
C LEU A 349 2.63 -13.41 -6.15
N GLU A 350 2.34 -14.35 -5.25
CA GLU A 350 1.22 -15.27 -5.37
C GLU A 350 -0.13 -14.54 -5.29
N ALA A 351 -0.30 -13.57 -4.39
CA ALA A 351 -1.51 -12.74 -4.32
C ALA A 351 -1.74 -11.96 -5.63
N LEU A 352 -0.67 -11.38 -6.18
CA LEU A 352 -0.69 -10.71 -7.49
C LEU A 352 -1.04 -11.69 -8.63
N ARG A 353 -0.55 -12.92 -8.58
CA ARG A 353 -0.90 -13.98 -9.55
C ARG A 353 -2.39 -14.30 -9.50
N VAL A 354 -2.94 -14.50 -8.29
CA VAL A 354 -4.38 -14.75 -8.09
C VAL A 354 -5.23 -13.60 -8.64
N CYS A 355 -4.84 -12.35 -8.39
CA CYS A 355 -5.54 -11.18 -8.94
C CYS A 355 -5.56 -11.22 -10.47
N ARG A 356 -4.39 -11.45 -11.10
CA ARG A 356 -4.27 -11.50 -12.55
C ARG A 356 -5.09 -12.63 -13.18
N GLU A 357 -5.04 -13.84 -12.61
CA GLU A 357 -5.78 -15.00 -13.13
C GLU A 357 -7.30 -14.85 -12.98
N SER A 358 -7.75 -14.12 -11.97
CA SER A 358 -9.15 -13.79 -11.74
C SER A 358 -9.61 -12.49 -12.43
N ARG A 359 -8.70 -11.78 -13.10
CA ARG A 359 -8.92 -10.43 -13.68
C ARG A 359 -9.29 -9.37 -12.65
N TYR A 360 -8.94 -9.57 -11.38
CA TYR A 360 -8.95 -8.49 -10.40
C TYR A 360 -7.78 -7.56 -10.70
N ALA A 361 -8.04 -6.26 -10.61
CA ALA A 361 -6.96 -5.30 -10.59
C ALA A 361 -6.15 -5.44 -9.29
N ALA A 362 -4.90 -5.02 -9.30
CA ALA A 362 -4.07 -4.95 -8.10
C ALA A 362 -3.52 -3.53 -7.95
N MET A 363 -3.43 -3.06 -6.71
CA MET A 363 -2.82 -1.79 -6.36
C MET A 363 -1.76 -2.04 -5.29
N ILE A 364 -0.48 -1.87 -5.64
CA ILE A 364 0.60 -1.95 -4.65
C ILE A 364 0.47 -0.77 -3.69
N SER A 365 0.65 -1.02 -2.40
CA SER A 365 0.44 0.00 -1.37
C SER A 365 1.55 0.06 -0.33
N HIS A 366 1.81 1.27 0.14
CA HIS A 366 2.57 1.56 1.36
C HIS A 366 1.80 1.19 2.64
N ARG A 367 2.38 1.52 3.80
CA ARG A 367 1.64 1.64 5.07
C ARG A 367 1.74 3.06 5.62
N SER A 368 0.91 3.42 6.59
CA SER A 368 0.98 4.75 7.23
C SER A 368 2.27 4.99 8.02
N GLY A 369 2.90 3.94 8.59
CA GLY A 369 4.28 3.98 9.06
C GLY A 369 5.25 3.48 7.99
N GLU A 370 5.99 4.37 7.35
CA GLU A 370 6.92 4.04 6.28
C GLU A 370 8.39 4.28 6.66
N THR A 371 9.29 3.75 5.84
CA THR A 371 10.73 4.01 5.92
C THR A 371 11.25 4.64 4.62
N ASP A 372 12.55 4.89 4.52
CA ASP A 372 13.19 5.35 3.28
C ASP A 372 13.33 4.24 2.22
N ASP A 373 12.91 3.01 2.53
CA ASP A 373 12.89 1.87 1.61
C ASP A 373 11.95 2.13 0.42
N THR A 374 12.34 1.71 -0.78
CA THR A 374 11.58 1.96 -2.02
C THR A 374 11.09 0.68 -2.72
N PHE A 375 11.12 -0.48 -2.03
CA PHE A 375 10.78 -1.79 -2.59
C PHE A 375 9.45 -1.81 -3.34
N ILE A 376 8.42 -1.15 -2.79
CA ILE A 376 7.09 -1.13 -3.41
C ILE A 376 7.05 -0.43 -4.77
N ALA A 377 7.97 0.49 -5.06
CA ALA A 377 8.10 1.11 -6.38
C ALA A 377 8.59 0.08 -7.41
N ASP A 378 9.63 -0.69 -7.08
CA ASP A 378 10.13 -1.77 -7.94
C ASP A 378 9.09 -2.90 -8.09
N LEU A 379 8.37 -3.24 -7.01
CA LEU A 379 7.29 -4.23 -7.05
C LEU A 379 6.11 -3.78 -7.92
N ALA A 380 5.69 -2.53 -7.83
CA ALA A 380 4.60 -1.98 -8.66
C ALA A 380 4.96 -2.05 -10.15
N VAL A 381 6.20 -1.73 -10.51
CA VAL A 381 6.67 -1.82 -11.89
C VAL A 381 6.78 -3.27 -12.36
N GLY A 382 7.47 -4.12 -11.59
CA GLY A 382 7.74 -5.51 -11.97
C GLY A 382 6.47 -6.36 -12.06
N SER A 383 5.50 -6.14 -11.16
CA SER A 383 4.22 -6.84 -11.20
C SER A 383 3.35 -6.48 -12.40
N GLY A 384 3.60 -5.32 -13.05
CA GLY A 384 2.78 -4.82 -14.14
C GLY A 384 1.36 -4.39 -13.73
N CYS A 385 1.09 -4.23 -12.43
CA CYS A 385 -0.25 -3.94 -11.89
C CYS A 385 -0.83 -2.58 -12.34
N GLY A 386 0.04 -1.65 -12.74
CA GLY A 386 -0.36 -0.34 -13.25
C GLY A 386 -0.83 0.67 -12.20
N GLN A 387 -0.77 0.34 -10.90
CA GLN A 387 -1.29 1.20 -9.83
C GLN A 387 -0.42 1.16 -8.57
N LEU A 388 -0.20 2.33 -7.96
CA LEU A 388 0.53 2.48 -6.71
C LEU A 388 -0.18 3.48 -5.79
N LYS A 389 -0.40 3.09 -4.52
CA LYS A 389 -0.80 3.97 -3.41
C LYS A 389 0.39 4.19 -2.49
N SER A 390 0.93 5.41 -2.45
CA SER A 390 2.14 5.72 -1.68
C SER A 390 2.11 7.10 -1.02
N GLY A 391 0.92 7.59 -0.67
CA GLY A 391 0.72 8.85 0.09
C GLY A 391 0.81 10.12 -0.74
N ALA A 392 0.73 11.28 -0.09
CA ALA A 392 0.90 12.58 -0.76
C ALA A 392 2.30 12.72 -1.38
N PRO A 393 2.50 13.61 -2.36
CA PRO A 393 3.83 14.00 -2.81
C PRO A 393 4.51 14.95 -1.80
N ALA A 394 4.51 14.55 -0.53
CA ALA A 394 5.06 15.23 0.63
C ALA A 394 5.65 14.19 1.60
N ARG A 395 6.51 14.65 2.51
CA ARG A 395 7.31 13.80 3.43
C ARG A 395 8.30 12.88 2.69
N GLY A 396 9.49 12.70 3.27
CA GLY A 396 10.63 12.06 2.59
C GLY A 396 10.39 10.60 2.24
N GLU A 397 9.74 9.87 3.13
CA GLU A 397 9.42 8.44 2.99
C GLU A 397 8.44 8.14 1.86
N ARG A 398 7.55 9.08 1.52
CA ARG A 398 6.60 8.96 0.41
C ARG A 398 7.26 9.34 -0.91
N VAL A 399 7.92 10.50 -0.90
CA VAL A 399 8.65 11.04 -2.05
C VAL A 399 9.75 10.10 -2.52
N ALA A 400 10.37 9.33 -1.63
CA ALA A 400 11.36 8.31 -1.99
C ALA A 400 10.82 7.30 -3.04
N LYS A 401 9.57 6.86 -2.92
CA LYS A 401 8.97 5.91 -3.87
C LYS A 401 8.69 6.58 -5.23
N TYR A 402 8.20 7.81 -5.23
CA TYR A 402 8.00 8.57 -6.46
C TYR A 402 9.32 8.85 -7.19
N ASN A 403 10.37 9.23 -6.45
CA ASN A 403 11.70 9.42 -7.01
C ASN A 403 12.27 8.11 -7.57
N ARG A 404 12.06 6.98 -6.88
CA ARG A 404 12.44 5.67 -7.40
C ARG A 404 11.73 5.32 -8.71
N LEU A 405 10.44 5.63 -8.81
CA LEU A 405 9.72 5.43 -10.07
C LEU A 405 10.25 6.33 -11.20
N LEU A 406 10.63 7.58 -10.90
CA LEU A 406 11.27 8.49 -11.87
C LEU A 406 12.63 7.94 -12.33
N GLU A 407 13.44 7.37 -11.43
CA GLU A 407 14.68 6.69 -11.79
C GLU A 407 14.43 5.52 -12.74
N ILE A 408 13.43 4.69 -12.44
CA ILE A 408 13.04 3.55 -13.29
C ILE A 408 12.59 4.05 -14.66
N ALA A 409 11.74 5.08 -14.72
CA ALA A 409 11.27 5.69 -15.96
C ALA A 409 12.40 6.26 -16.82
N ALA A 410 13.49 6.73 -16.20
CA ALA A 410 14.68 7.22 -16.89
C ALA A 410 15.66 6.11 -17.32
N SER A 411 15.49 4.86 -16.86
CA SER A 411 16.49 3.78 -16.94
C SER A 411 16.47 2.94 -18.24
N GLY A 412 15.71 3.33 -19.27
CA GLY A 412 15.60 2.55 -20.50
C GLY A 412 14.61 3.08 -21.52
N PRO A 413 14.25 2.29 -22.56
CA PRO A 413 13.21 2.66 -23.52
C PRO A 413 11.86 2.89 -22.81
N ALA A 414 10.97 3.66 -23.44
CA ALA A 414 9.68 4.02 -22.85
C ALA A 414 8.91 2.78 -22.36
N HIS A 415 8.76 2.68 -21.04
CA HIS A 415 7.92 1.68 -20.41
C HIS A 415 6.44 2.05 -20.62
N PRO A 416 5.55 1.07 -20.85
CA PRO A 416 4.12 1.32 -20.76
C PRO A 416 3.79 2.02 -19.44
N PHE A 417 2.92 3.03 -19.49
CA PHE A 417 2.40 3.74 -18.33
C PHE A 417 0.89 3.56 -18.27
N GLY A 418 0.32 3.62 -17.07
CA GLY A 418 -1.13 3.68 -16.87
C GLY A 418 -1.69 2.45 -16.18
N LEU A 419 -3.01 2.27 -16.27
CA LEU A 419 -3.70 1.09 -15.76
C LEU A 419 -3.36 -0.14 -16.61
N ALA A 420 -3.46 -1.33 -16.01
CA ALA A 420 -3.43 -2.59 -16.75
C ALA A 420 -4.77 -2.83 -17.47
N ASP A 421 -4.73 -3.52 -18.61
CA ASP A 421 -5.91 -3.85 -19.43
C ASP A 421 -6.79 -4.93 -18.77
#